data_AF-A0A242PCB0-F1
#
_entry.id   AF-A0A242PCB0-F1
#
_cell.length_a   1.000
_cell.length_b   1.000
_cell.length_c   1.000
_cell.angle_alpha   90.00
_cell.angle_beta   90.00
_cell.angle_gamma   90.00
#
_symmetry.space_group_name_H-M   'P 1'
#
loop_
_entity.id
_entity.type
_entity.pdbx_description
1 polymer ?
#
loop_
_entity_poly.entity_id
_entity_poly.type
_entity_poly.pdbx_seq_one_letter_code
_entity_poly.pdbx_strand_id
1 'polypeptide(L)'
;MLQYLISITDNTFVPVIILALVSAVFVQSNLYSGKKYLFIGFLLGMLAAIIYAILKRNTGIAVREYYDLSVIIPWCIIVIPLLICWSLRNSFQQPVIKILLAVLTVVAIGLITAQCLPNILLYPFGFDVGMESIFNNDYLFKWVGYGFALLVCGLIGWLIYRLCARLSTRLVVVIATFAIIIFTIQNGINLLQILIVRRFISPQQWMMDLVIFILAHVNLFTFIFMVLVLLLTVLLYAKAKTTSLVGNNPAQIRKLKASLRRDRRTSLLLMAGVAITAYTVTRARYIFEKGVELTPAEPVTPNADGLIVIPLEQVNDGNLHRYGYKTTDGTLVRFIVIKKSENAYGVGFDACDICGASGYYQRGNQVVCILCDVVMNIATIGFSGGCNPVPLKYEILDGNMIIRPTHLEAEKSRFK
;
A
#
# COMPACT_ATOMS: atom_id res chain seq x y z
N MET A 1 -5.54 -1.76 10.78
CA MET A 1 -6.32 -2.24 9.61
C MET A 1 -5.81 -1.69 8.28
N LEU A 2 -5.75 -0.36 8.10
CA LEU A 2 -5.51 0.28 6.80
C LEU A 2 -4.14 -0.07 6.18
N GLN A 3 -3.08 -0.12 7.00
CA GLN A 3 -1.73 -0.49 6.57
C GLN A 3 -1.70 -1.81 5.79
N TYR A 4 -2.15 -2.91 6.41
CA TYR A 4 -2.10 -4.23 5.77
C TYR A 4 -3.13 -4.40 4.66
N LEU A 5 -4.25 -3.66 4.70
CA LEU A 5 -5.17 -3.57 3.57
C LEU A 5 -4.46 -3.01 2.33
N ILE A 6 -3.70 -1.91 2.49
CA ILE A 6 -2.91 -1.28 1.43
C ILE A 6 -1.78 -2.21 0.99
N SER A 7 -0.95 -2.69 1.93
CA SER A 7 0.23 -3.49 1.61
C SER A 7 -0.11 -4.78 0.85
N ILE A 8 -1.19 -5.47 1.23
CA ILE A 8 -1.62 -6.68 0.51
C ILE A 8 -2.16 -6.32 -0.86
N THR A 9 -2.95 -5.25 -0.97
CA THR A 9 -3.48 -4.81 -2.27
C THR A 9 -2.34 -4.52 -3.24
N ASP A 10 -1.32 -3.76 -2.80
CA ASP A 10 -0.15 -3.41 -3.62
C ASP A 10 0.61 -4.65 -4.12
N ASN A 11 0.81 -5.63 -3.23
CA ASN A 11 1.60 -6.82 -3.54
C ASN A 11 0.84 -7.89 -4.33
N THR A 12 -0.49 -7.93 -4.22
CA THR A 12 -1.26 -9.09 -4.71
C THR A 12 -2.14 -8.78 -5.91
N PHE A 13 -2.62 -7.54 -6.07
CA PHE A 13 -3.59 -7.21 -7.10
C PHE A 13 -3.09 -7.53 -8.52
N VAL A 14 -1.90 -7.03 -8.89
CA VAL A 14 -1.33 -7.26 -10.23
C VAL A 14 -1.00 -8.75 -10.46
N PRO A 15 -0.26 -9.45 -9.58
CA PRO A 15 0.02 -10.88 -9.75
C PRO A 15 -1.24 -11.73 -9.91
N VAL A 16 -2.30 -11.46 -9.15
CA VAL A 16 -3.55 -12.22 -9.23
C VAL A 16 -4.23 -12.04 -10.59
N ILE A 17 -4.20 -10.83 -11.17
CA ILE A 17 -4.72 -10.58 -12.52
C ILE A 17 -3.93 -11.39 -13.55
N ILE A 18 -2.59 -11.34 -13.49
CA ILE A 18 -1.73 -12.09 -14.42
C ILE A 18 -1.98 -13.60 -14.29
N LEU A 19 -2.05 -14.12 -13.07
CA LEU A 19 -2.36 -15.52 -12.81
C LEU A 19 -3.71 -15.93 -13.42
N ALA A 20 -4.74 -15.10 -13.26
CA ALA A 20 -6.06 -15.37 -13.81
C ALA A 20 -6.06 -15.36 -15.34
N LEU A 21 -5.36 -14.40 -15.97
CA LEU A 21 -5.26 -14.28 -17.43
C LEU A 21 -4.48 -15.43 -18.05
N VAL A 22 -3.29 -15.75 -17.52
CA VAL A 22 -2.46 -16.88 -17.97
C VAL A 22 -3.25 -18.19 -17.84
N SER A 23 -3.90 -18.40 -16.69
CA SER A 23 -4.72 -19.58 -16.45
C SER A 23 -5.90 -19.68 -17.43
N ALA A 24 -6.54 -18.56 -17.74
CA ALA A 24 -7.65 -18.51 -18.67
C ALA A 24 -7.22 -18.82 -20.11
N VAL A 25 -6.13 -18.23 -20.59
CA VAL A 25 -5.57 -18.51 -21.93
C VAL A 25 -5.22 -19.98 -22.06
N PHE A 26 -4.53 -20.54 -21.06
CA PHE A 26 -4.11 -21.94 -21.08
C PHE A 26 -5.31 -22.90 -21.13
N VAL A 27 -6.33 -22.68 -20.31
CA VAL A 27 -7.53 -23.55 -20.29
C VAL A 27 -8.33 -23.42 -21.59
N GLN A 28 -8.44 -22.21 -22.16
CA GLN A 28 -9.16 -22.00 -23.42
C GLN A 28 -8.45 -22.58 -24.64
N SER A 29 -7.13 -22.80 -24.57
CA SER A 29 -6.40 -23.45 -25.64
C SER A 29 -6.84 -24.92 -25.86
N ASN A 30 -7.56 -25.52 -24.90
CA ASN A 30 -8.15 -26.86 -24.97
C ASN A 30 -7.11 -27.99 -25.19
N LEU A 31 -5.86 -27.76 -24.78
CA LEU A 31 -4.73 -28.62 -25.15
C LEU A 31 -4.55 -29.85 -24.25
N TYR A 32 -5.07 -29.88 -23.01
CA TYR A 32 -5.09 -31.02 -22.07
C TYR A 32 -6.13 -30.76 -20.95
N SER A 33 -6.25 -31.66 -19.96
CA SER A 33 -6.90 -31.40 -18.65
C SER A 33 -6.16 -30.29 -17.88
N GLY A 34 -6.20 -29.06 -18.41
CA GLY A 34 -5.26 -27.98 -18.11
C GLY A 34 -5.22 -27.57 -16.65
N LYS A 35 -6.30 -27.79 -15.90
CA LYS A 35 -6.40 -27.47 -14.47
C LYS A 35 -5.33 -28.16 -13.61
N LYS A 36 -4.92 -29.39 -13.96
CA LYS A 36 -3.89 -30.12 -13.19
C LYS A 36 -2.54 -29.39 -13.26
N TYR A 37 -2.14 -28.92 -14.44
CA TYR A 37 -0.89 -28.18 -14.64
C TYR A 37 -0.91 -26.82 -13.93
N LEU A 38 -2.04 -26.11 -13.96
CA LEU A 38 -2.19 -24.86 -13.21
C LEU A 38 -1.97 -25.09 -11.71
N PHE A 39 -2.53 -26.17 -11.17
CA PHE A 39 -2.37 -26.53 -9.76
C PHE A 39 -0.94 -26.91 -9.41
N ILE A 40 -0.25 -27.67 -10.27
CA ILE A 40 1.17 -28.01 -10.08
C ILE A 40 2.03 -26.74 -10.04
N GLY A 41 1.84 -25.81 -10.98
CA GLY A 41 2.58 -24.54 -10.99
C GLY A 41 2.35 -23.72 -9.73
N PHE A 42 1.09 -23.62 -9.30
CA PHE A 42 0.73 -22.93 -8.06
C PHE A 42 1.41 -23.57 -6.83
N LEU A 43 1.37 -24.91 -6.72
CA LEU A 43 2.01 -25.64 -5.63
C LEU A 43 3.53 -25.44 -5.60
N LEU A 44 4.21 -25.51 -6.75
CA LEU A 44 5.65 -25.31 -6.83
C LEU A 44 6.07 -23.92 -6.35
N GLY A 45 5.38 -22.88 -6.81
CA GLY A 45 5.67 -21.52 -6.34
C GLY A 45 5.27 -21.28 -4.89
N MET A 46 4.20 -21.91 -4.42
CA MET A 46 3.81 -21.88 -3.00
C MET A 46 4.88 -22.51 -2.11
N LEU A 47 5.42 -23.67 -2.50
CA LEU A 47 6.53 -24.32 -1.79
C LEU A 47 7.77 -23.41 -1.75
N ALA A 48 8.15 -22.82 -2.89
CA ALA A 48 9.27 -21.88 -2.95
C ALA A 48 9.07 -20.67 -2.03
N ALA A 49 7.84 -20.13 -1.97
CA ALA A 49 7.51 -19.01 -1.10
C ALA A 49 7.52 -19.37 0.40
N ILE A 50 7.02 -20.55 0.76
CA ILE A 50 7.05 -21.06 2.14
C ILE A 50 8.50 -21.28 2.58
N ILE A 51 9.31 -21.94 1.76
CA ILE A 51 10.73 -22.16 2.05
C ILE A 51 11.43 -20.82 2.29
N TYR A 52 11.22 -19.84 1.40
CA TYR A 52 11.81 -18.52 1.59
C TYR A 52 11.29 -17.83 2.86
N ALA A 53 10.00 -17.87 3.15
CA ALA A 53 9.43 -17.22 4.34
C ALA A 53 10.00 -17.83 5.64
N ILE A 54 10.16 -19.16 5.70
CA ILE A 54 10.79 -19.86 6.82
C ILE A 54 12.26 -19.45 6.96
N LEU A 55 13.01 -19.45 5.86
CA LEU A 55 14.41 -19.03 5.87
C LEU A 55 14.55 -17.56 6.29
N LYS A 56 13.70 -16.67 5.78
CA LYS A 56 13.70 -15.24 6.11
C LYS A 56 13.40 -14.98 7.58
N ARG A 57 12.51 -15.77 8.17
CA ARG A 57 12.14 -15.65 9.58
C ARG A 57 13.23 -16.19 10.51
N ASN A 58 13.84 -17.31 10.16
CA ASN A 58 14.71 -18.06 11.06
C ASN A 58 16.21 -17.79 10.83
N THR A 59 16.60 -17.20 9.69
CA THR A 59 17.99 -16.98 9.33
C THR A 59 18.23 -15.55 8.85
N GLY A 60 19.43 -15.01 9.10
CA GLY A 60 19.85 -13.72 8.53
C GLY A 60 20.29 -13.79 7.06
N ILE A 61 20.37 -15.00 6.49
CA ILE A 61 20.94 -15.27 5.16
C ILE A 61 19.92 -14.98 4.05
N ALA A 62 18.63 -15.16 4.34
CA ALA A 62 17.57 -14.90 3.37
C ALA A 62 17.36 -13.39 3.19
N VAL A 63 17.79 -12.92 2.02
CA VAL A 63 17.72 -11.52 1.60
C VAL A 63 16.70 -11.42 0.46
N ARG A 64 15.79 -10.43 0.55
CA ARG A 64 14.65 -10.32 -0.37
C ARG A 64 15.08 -10.05 -1.80
N GLU A 65 16.06 -9.19 -1.97
CA GLU A 65 16.57 -8.79 -3.27
C GLU A 65 17.14 -9.99 -4.05
N TYR A 66 17.91 -10.87 -3.41
CA TYR A 66 18.44 -12.07 -4.06
C TYR A 66 17.33 -13.07 -4.42
N TYR A 67 16.32 -13.20 -3.56
CA TYR A 67 15.15 -14.02 -3.89
C TYR A 67 14.39 -13.47 -5.08
N ASP A 68 14.12 -12.15 -5.11
CA ASP A 68 13.44 -11.52 -6.24
C ASP A 68 14.26 -11.66 -7.54
N LEU A 69 15.59 -11.54 -7.50
CA LEU A 69 16.45 -11.84 -8.65
C LEU A 69 16.27 -13.29 -9.15
N SER A 70 16.21 -14.25 -8.23
CA SER A 70 16.05 -15.67 -8.56
C SER A 70 14.70 -16.00 -9.22
N VAL A 71 13.69 -15.13 -9.06
CA VAL A 71 12.35 -15.30 -9.65
C VAL A 71 12.18 -14.46 -10.91
N ILE A 72 12.64 -13.21 -10.90
CA ILE A 72 12.47 -12.25 -11.99
C ILE A 72 13.33 -12.61 -13.21
N ILE A 73 14.58 -13.07 -13.00
CA ILE A 73 15.45 -13.44 -14.12
C ILE A 73 14.86 -14.61 -14.93
N PRO A 74 14.45 -15.73 -14.32
CA PRO A 74 13.74 -16.79 -15.04
C PRO A 74 12.46 -16.29 -15.72
N TRP A 75 11.70 -15.38 -15.10
CA TRP A 75 10.50 -14.80 -15.71
C TRP A 75 10.83 -14.11 -17.05
N CYS A 76 11.85 -13.26 -17.06
CA CYS A 76 12.31 -12.56 -18.25
C CYS A 76 12.79 -13.52 -19.36
N ILE A 77 13.33 -14.69 -19.00
CA ILE A 77 13.77 -15.71 -19.94
C ILE A 77 12.57 -16.44 -20.55
N ILE A 78 11.59 -16.84 -19.73
CA ILE A 78 10.47 -17.67 -20.20
C ILE A 78 9.37 -16.88 -20.92
N VAL A 79 9.30 -15.56 -20.75
CA VAL A 79 8.17 -14.77 -21.27
C VAL A 79 8.13 -14.76 -22.80
N ILE A 80 9.28 -14.65 -23.46
CA ILE A 80 9.39 -14.66 -24.92
C ILE A 80 8.91 -16.00 -25.50
N PRO A 81 9.45 -17.17 -25.09
CA PRO A 81 8.98 -18.45 -25.61
C PRO A 81 7.51 -18.73 -25.24
N LEU A 82 7.01 -18.24 -24.09
CA LEU A 82 5.60 -18.36 -23.73
C LEU A 82 4.70 -17.61 -24.73
N LEU A 83 5.05 -16.36 -25.06
CA LEU A 83 4.30 -15.55 -26.02
C LEU A 83 4.36 -16.14 -27.45
N ILE A 84 5.50 -16.68 -27.86
CA ILE A 84 5.64 -17.39 -29.14
C ILE A 84 4.76 -18.64 -29.17
N CYS A 85 4.73 -19.44 -28.09
CA CYS A 85 3.84 -20.60 -28.02
C CYS A 85 2.36 -20.20 -28.08
N TRP A 86 2.00 -19.05 -27.51
CA TRP A 86 0.63 -18.52 -27.59
C TRP A 86 0.22 -18.12 -29.00
N SER A 87 1.11 -17.52 -29.78
CA SER A 87 0.81 -17.12 -31.17
C SER A 87 0.71 -18.34 -32.10
N LEU A 88 1.56 -19.34 -31.89
CA LEU A 88 1.61 -20.56 -32.70
C LEU A 88 0.56 -21.62 -32.32
N ARG A 89 -0.22 -21.40 -31.25
CA ARG A 89 -1.18 -22.39 -30.71
C ARG A 89 -2.18 -22.95 -31.72
N ASN A 90 -2.52 -22.16 -32.75
CA ASN A 90 -3.50 -22.52 -33.78
C ASN A 90 -2.84 -23.13 -35.02
N SER A 91 -1.55 -22.87 -35.27
CA SER A 91 -0.89 -23.15 -36.54
C SER A 91 -0.17 -24.49 -36.59
N PHE A 92 0.00 -25.19 -35.47
CA PHE A 92 0.71 -26.46 -35.47
C PHE A 92 0.00 -27.49 -34.60
N GLN A 93 -0.46 -28.58 -35.22
CA GLN A 93 -0.96 -29.78 -34.54
C GLN A 93 0.15 -30.57 -33.80
N GLN A 94 1.35 -30.00 -33.69
CA GLN A 94 2.53 -30.68 -33.18
C GLN A 94 2.41 -30.92 -31.65
N PRO A 95 2.55 -32.16 -31.17
CA PRO A 95 2.49 -32.48 -29.73
C PRO A 95 3.55 -31.75 -28.92
N VAL A 96 4.70 -31.43 -29.54
CA VAL A 96 5.82 -30.72 -28.93
C VAL A 96 5.42 -29.34 -28.41
N ILE A 97 4.71 -28.54 -29.21
CA ILE A 97 4.29 -27.18 -28.81
C ILE A 97 3.31 -27.23 -27.65
N LYS A 98 2.45 -28.26 -27.60
CA LYS A 98 1.49 -28.45 -26.49
C LYS A 98 2.21 -28.74 -25.18
N ILE A 99 3.21 -29.62 -25.21
CA ILE A 99 4.03 -29.95 -24.04
C ILE A 99 4.83 -28.72 -23.59
N LEU A 100 5.49 -28.04 -24.54
CA LEU A 100 6.27 -26.84 -24.25
C LEU A 100 5.39 -25.75 -23.62
N LEU A 101 4.21 -25.49 -24.17
CA LEU A 101 3.26 -24.53 -23.61
C LEU A 101 2.82 -24.91 -22.19
N ALA A 102 2.55 -26.20 -21.94
CA ALA A 102 2.18 -26.66 -20.60
C ALA A 102 3.32 -26.43 -19.59
N VAL A 103 4.55 -26.79 -19.94
CA VAL A 103 5.74 -26.56 -19.09
C VAL A 103 5.95 -25.07 -18.84
N LEU A 104 5.96 -24.24 -19.89
CA LEU A 104 6.14 -22.79 -19.76
C LEU A 104 5.03 -22.15 -18.91
N THR A 105 3.79 -22.64 -19.01
CA THR A 105 2.67 -22.15 -18.19
C THR A 105 2.84 -22.55 -16.73
N VAL A 106 3.26 -23.79 -16.44
CA VAL A 106 3.55 -24.25 -15.07
C VAL A 106 4.63 -23.39 -14.44
N VAL A 107 5.73 -23.16 -15.16
CA VAL A 107 6.85 -22.33 -14.69
C VAL A 107 6.38 -20.88 -14.50
N ALA A 108 5.65 -20.31 -15.46
CA ALA A 108 5.12 -18.94 -15.35
C ALA A 108 4.25 -18.75 -14.11
N ILE A 109 3.29 -19.65 -13.87
CA ILE A 109 2.43 -19.60 -12.67
C ILE A 109 3.26 -19.74 -11.41
N GLY A 110 4.21 -20.69 -11.39
CA GLY A 110 5.10 -20.90 -10.25
C GLY A 110 5.96 -19.69 -9.92
N LEU A 111 6.48 -18.99 -10.93
CA LEU A 111 7.27 -17.77 -10.72
C LEU A 111 6.41 -16.62 -10.21
N ILE A 112 5.22 -16.40 -10.78
CA ILE A 112 4.31 -15.34 -10.32
C ILE A 112 3.86 -15.58 -8.87
N THR A 113 3.54 -16.83 -8.50
CA THR A 113 3.17 -17.16 -7.12
C THR A 113 4.36 -17.06 -6.17
N ALA A 114 5.54 -17.54 -6.57
CA ALA A 114 6.77 -17.41 -5.79
C ALA A 114 7.14 -15.94 -5.53
N GLN A 115 6.92 -15.04 -6.49
CA GLN A 115 7.19 -13.63 -6.29
C GLN A 115 6.26 -12.98 -5.25
N CYS A 116 4.96 -13.24 -5.36
CA CYS A 116 3.92 -12.55 -4.60
C CYS A 116 3.75 -13.10 -3.18
N LEU A 117 3.71 -14.42 -3.04
CA LEU A 117 3.27 -15.08 -1.81
C LEU A 117 4.17 -14.86 -0.58
N PRO A 118 5.51 -14.71 -0.68
CA PRO A 118 6.31 -14.56 0.53
C PRO A 118 5.99 -13.31 1.35
N ASN A 119 5.66 -12.18 0.70
CA ASN A 119 5.27 -10.96 1.42
C ASN A 119 4.00 -11.19 2.22
N ILE A 120 3.02 -11.87 1.61
CA ILE A 120 1.78 -12.27 2.27
C ILE A 120 2.06 -13.15 3.49
N LEU A 121 2.91 -14.18 3.34
CA LEU A 121 3.25 -15.11 4.41
C LEU A 121 4.03 -14.43 5.55
N LEU A 122 4.80 -13.39 5.24
CA LEU A 122 5.63 -12.70 6.23
C LEU A 122 4.89 -11.61 7.03
N TYR A 123 3.80 -11.04 6.49
CA TYR A 123 3.09 -9.95 7.16
C TYR A 123 2.60 -10.26 8.58
N PRO A 124 1.97 -11.42 8.87
CA PRO A 124 1.49 -11.72 10.21
C PRO A 124 2.56 -11.69 11.29
N PHE A 125 3.82 -12.00 10.96
CA PHE A 125 4.95 -11.98 11.89
C PHE A 125 5.42 -10.57 12.28
N GLY A 126 4.82 -9.52 11.70
CA GLY A 126 5.03 -8.13 12.06
C GLY A 126 3.85 -7.49 12.79
N PHE A 127 2.78 -8.25 13.08
CA PHE A 127 1.55 -7.66 13.64
C PHE A 127 1.68 -7.28 15.12
N ASP A 128 2.50 -8.01 15.86
CA ASP A 128 2.80 -7.85 17.29
C ASP A 128 3.89 -6.81 17.58
N VAL A 129 4.64 -6.37 16.57
CA VAL A 129 5.70 -5.37 16.72
C VAL A 129 5.14 -4.08 17.32
N GLY A 130 5.72 -3.67 18.46
CA GLY A 130 5.35 -2.46 19.18
C GLY A 130 4.10 -2.59 20.05
N MET A 131 3.63 -3.80 20.35
CA MET A 131 2.44 -4.01 21.19
C MET A 131 2.73 -4.81 22.46
N GLU A 132 2.08 -4.43 23.55
CA GLU A 132 2.22 -5.06 24.86
C GLU A 132 1.48 -6.40 24.97
N SER A 133 0.43 -6.61 24.18
CA SER A 133 -0.40 -7.82 24.19
C SER A 133 -1.06 -8.11 22.84
N ILE A 134 -1.30 -9.40 22.58
CA ILE A 134 -2.06 -9.90 21.42
C ILE A 134 -3.58 -9.61 21.52
N PHE A 135 -4.08 -9.28 22.71
CA PHE A 135 -5.48 -8.90 22.93
C PHE A 135 -5.73 -7.39 22.72
N ASN A 136 -4.86 -6.73 21.95
CA ASN A 136 -5.04 -5.34 21.55
C ASN A 136 -6.01 -5.26 20.36
N ASN A 137 -6.92 -4.29 20.38
CA ASN A 137 -7.79 -3.97 19.24
C ASN A 137 -7.00 -3.74 17.95
N ASP A 138 -5.81 -3.12 18.04
CA ASP A 138 -4.94 -2.90 16.89
C ASP A 138 -4.45 -4.21 16.26
N TYR A 139 -4.15 -5.22 17.08
CA TYR A 139 -3.77 -6.55 16.60
C TYR A 139 -4.90 -7.19 15.79
N LEU A 140 -6.11 -7.18 16.35
CA LEU A 140 -7.31 -7.73 15.69
C LEU A 140 -7.59 -6.99 14.38
N PHE A 141 -7.50 -5.66 14.39
CA PHE A 141 -7.69 -4.85 13.19
C PHE A 141 -6.64 -5.09 12.11
N LYS A 142 -5.40 -5.47 12.46
CA LYS A 142 -4.38 -5.91 11.49
C LYS A 142 -4.80 -7.22 10.82
N TRP A 143 -5.26 -8.22 11.59
CA TRP A 143 -5.78 -9.48 11.07
C TRP A 143 -7.01 -9.31 10.17
N VAL A 144 -7.97 -8.48 10.59
CA VAL A 144 -9.18 -8.20 9.79
C VAL A 144 -8.80 -7.54 8.46
N GLY A 145 -7.93 -6.52 8.49
CA GLY A 145 -7.45 -5.88 7.26
C GLY A 145 -6.71 -6.85 6.35
N TYR A 146 -5.88 -7.72 6.94
CA TYR A 146 -5.13 -8.74 6.22
C TYR A 146 -6.04 -9.77 5.53
N GLY A 147 -6.95 -10.39 6.29
CA GLY A 147 -7.87 -11.40 5.78
C GLY A 147 -8.85 -10.84 4.75
N PHE A 148 -9.37 -9.63 5.00
CA PHE A 148 -10.28 -8.96 4.07
C PHE A 148 -9.61 -8.66 2.72
N ALA A 149 -8.38 -8.13 2.72
CA ALA A 149 -7.65 -7.85 1.49
C ALA A 149 -7.40 -9.11 0.67
N LEU A 150 -6.97 -10.21 1.32
CA LEU A 150 -6.75 -11.49 0.64
C LEU A 150 -8.03 -12.06 0.04
N LEU A 151 -9.15 -11.98 0.76
CA LEU A 151 -10.45 -12.38 0.27
C LEU A 151 -10.82 -11.60 -0.99
N VAL A 152 -10.73 -10.26 -0.94
CA VAL A 152 -11.07 -9.38 -2.08
C VAL A 152 -10.18 -9.68 -3.27
N CYS A 153 -8.86 -9.73 -3.10
CA CYS A 153 -7.92 -10.02 -4.20
C CYS A 153 -8.16 -11.42 -4.78
N GLY A 154 -8.35 -12.44 -3.95
CA GLY A 154 -8.65 -13.81 -4.39
C GLY A 154 -9.96 -13.90 -5.19
N LEU A 155 -11.02 -13.21 -4.73
CA LEU A 155 -12.29 -13.11 -5.44
C LEU A 155 -12.14 -12.43 -6.80
N ILE A 156 -11.37 -11.33 -6.88
CA ILE A 156 -11.07 -10.64 -8.14
C ILE A 156 -10.41 -11.60 -9.14
N GLY A 157 -9.37 -12.32 -8.71
CA GLY A 157 -8.69 -13.30 -9.57
C GLY A 157 -9.62 -14.40 -10.09
N TRP A 158 -10.41 -14.98 -9.18
CA TRP A 158 -11.37 -16.03 -9.55
C TRP A 158 -12.44 -15.52 -10.52
N LEU A 159 -12.98 -14.32 -10.29
CA LEU A 159 -13.98 -13.71 -11.15
C LEU A 159 -13.40 -13.36 -12.53
N ILE A 160 -12.15 -12.87 -12.61
CA ILE A 160 -11.46 -12.62 -13.89
C ILE A 160 -11.30 -13.93 -14.66
N TYR A 161 -10.82 -14.99 -14.02
CA TYR A 161 -10.68 -16.30 -14.66
C TYR A 161 -12.01 -16.80 -15.24
N ARG A 162 -13.11 -16.66 -14.49
CA ARG A 162 -14.46 -17.01 -14.95
C ARG A 162 -14.96 -16.10 -16.08
N LEU A 163 -14.69 -14.80 -16.00
CA LEU A 163 -15.06 -13.82 -17.02
C LEU A 163 -14.39 -14.15 -18.34
N CYS A 164 -13.09 -14.46 -18.32
CA CYS A 164 -12.35 -14.78 -19.52
C CYS A 164 -12.94 -15.98 -20.26
N ALA A 165 -13.38 -17.02 -19.53
CA ALA A 165 -14.04 -18.20 -20.10
C ALA A 165 -15.36 -17.90 -20.86
N ARG A 166 -15.91 -16.69 -20.74
CA ARG A 166 -17.13 -16.24 -21.42
C ARG A 166 -16.84 -15.35 -22.64
N LEU A 167 -15.61 -14.89 -22.80
CA LEU A 167 -15.15 -14.07 -23.92
C LEU A 167 -14.50 -14.92 -25.02
N SER A 168 -14.24 -14.32 -26.18
CA SER A 168 -13.57 -15.02 -27.28
C SER A 168 -12.09 -15.25 -26.96
N THR A 169 -11.57 -16.42 -27.33
CA THR A 169 -10.17 -16.79 -27.06
C THR A 169 -9.17 -15.82 -27.69
N ARG A 170 -9.49 -15.27 -28.88
CA ARG A 170 -8.65 -14.26 -29.53
C ARG A 170 -8.52 -12.99 -28.67
N LEU A 171 -9.63 -12.47 -28.16
CA LEU A 171 -9.65 -11.27 -27.32
C LEU A 171 -8.88 -11.49 -26.01
N VAL A 172 -9.14 -12.61 -25.32
CA VAL A 172 -8.48 -12.94 -24.05
C VAL A 172 -6.97 -13.04 -24.22
N VAL A 173 -6.50 -13.66 -25.32
CA VAL A 173 -5.07 -13.77 -25.62
C VAL A 173 -4.45 -12.41 -25.87
N VAL A 174 -5.07 -11.54 -26.70
CA VAL A 174 -4.53 -10.20 -26.98
C VAL A 174 -4.37 -9.40 -25.68
N ILE A 175 -5.41 -9.42 -24.83
CA ILE A 175 -5.40 -8.72 -23.55
C ILE A 175 -4.35 -9.34 -22.60
N ALA A 176 -4.26 -10.66 -22.53
CA ALA A 176 -3.28 -11.36 -21.70
C ALA A 176 -1.83 -11.11 -22.19
N THR A 177 -1.59 -11.05 -23.49
CA THR A 177 -0.28 -10.71 -24.06
C THR A 177 0.12 -9.28 -23.67
N PHE A 178 -0.79 -8.32 -23.82
CA PHE A 178 -0.54 -6.93 -23.41
C PHE A 178 -0.26 -6.83 -21.89
N ALA A 179 -1.06 -7.52 -21.08
CA ALA A 179 -0.86 -7.62 -19.64
C ALA A 179 0.52 -8.20 -19.26
N ILE A 180 0.95 -9.28 -19.93
CA ILE A 180 2.26 -9.91 -19.71
C ILE A 180 3.41 -8.98 -20.10
N ILE A 181 3.28 -8.22 -21.19
CA ILE A 181 4.29 -7.25 -21.61
C ILE A 181 4.45 -6.17 -20.54
N ILE A 182 3.35 -5.58 -20.07
CA ILE A 182 3.39 -4.57 -19.00
C ILE A 182 3.97 -5.16 -17.71
N PHE A 183 3.55 -6.36 -17.32
CA PHE A 183 4.08 -7.03 -16.13
C PHE A 183 5.58 -7.31 -16.25
N THR A 184 6.05 -7.68 -17.44
CA THR A 184 7.49 -7.87 -17.71
C THR A 184 8.26 -6.55 -17.63
N ILE A 185 7.71 -5.45 -18.14
CA ILE A 185 8.31 -4.11 -18.00
C ILE A 185 8.42 -3.73 -16.51
N GLN A 186 7.35 -3.92 -15.74
CA GLN A 186 7.35 -3.68 -14.29
C GLN A 186 8.42 -4.52 -13.57
N ASN A 187 8.56 -5.80 -13.92
CA ASN A 187 9.60 -6.66 -13.36
C ASN A 187 11.01 -6.29 -13.82
N GLY A 188 11.19 -5.83 -15.06
CA GLY A 188 12.46 -5.34 -15.58
C GLY A 188 12.94 -4.09 -14.86
N ILE A 189 12.01 -3.19 -14.52
CA ILE A 189 12.26 -2.04 -13.64
C ILE A 189 12.72 -2.50 -12.26
N ASN A 190 11.98 -3.41 -11.62
CA ASN A 190 12.32 -3.89 -10.28
C ASN A 190 13.70 -4.58 -10.27
N LEU A 191 13.99 -5.34 -11.33
CA LEU A 191 15.31 -5.92 -11.56
C LEU A 191 16.39 -4.83 -11.62
N LEU A 192 16.19 -3.80 -12.44
CA LEU A 192 17.14 -2.68 -12.55
C LEU A 192 17.37 -2.00 -11.20
N GLN A 193 16.31 -1.72 -10.44
CA GLN A 193 16.39 -1.13 -9.11
C GLN A 193 17.24 -1.99 -8.16
N ILE A 194 17.02 -3.31 -8.14
CA ILE A 194 17.81 -4.24 -7.32
C ILE A 194 19.29 -4.21 -7.73
N LEU A 195 19.60 -4.22 -9.03
CA LEU A 195 20.97 -4.19 -9.53
C LEU A 195 21.70 -2.90 -9.11
N ILE A 196 21.01 -1.75 -9.11
CA ILE A 196 21.54 -0.46 -8.64
C ILE A 196 21.80 -0.49 -7.14
N VAL A 197 20.78 -0.86 -6.34
CA VAL A 197 20.88 -0.85 -4.87
C VAL A 197 21.97 -1.81 -4.38
N ARG A 198 22.14 -2.96 -5.03
CA ARG A 198 23.19 -3.94 -4.73
C ARG A 198 24.55 -3.60 -5.36
N ARG A 199 24.66 -2.48 -6.08
CA ARG A 199 25.89 -2.01 -6.75
C ARG A 199 26.49 -3.01 -7.73
N PHE A 200 25.65 -3.84 -8.35
CA PHE A 200 26.07 -4.72 -9.46
C PHE A 200 26.32 -3.94 -10.75
N ILE A 201 25.68 -2.78 -10.88
CA ILE A 201 25.88 -1.83 -11.98
C ILE A 201 26.10 -0.43 -11.41
N SER A 202 26.86 0.39 -12.13
CA SER A 202 27.03 1.80 -11.78
C SER A 202 25.80 2.60 -12.21
N PRO A 203 25.20 3.42 -11.33
CA PRO A 203 24.02 4.20 -11.67
C PRO A 203 24.36 5.26 -12.73
N GLN A 204 23.61 5.28 -13.84
CA GLN A 204 23.65 6.34 -14.85
C GLN A 204 22.50 7.33 -14.64
N GLN A 205 22.61 8.54 -15.21
CA GLN A 205 21.61 9.61 -15.01
C GLN A 205 20.19 9.17 -15.39
N TRP A 206 20.01 8.57 -16.58
CA TRP A 206 18.70 8.08 -17.03
C TRP A 206 18.11 6.99 -16.11
N MET A 207 18.96 6.18 -15.45
CA MET A 207 18.51 5.14 -14.53
C MET A 207 17.97 5.75 -13.25
N MET A 208 18.63 6.81 -12.76
CA MET A 208 18.19 7.55 -11.57
C MET A 208 16.89 8.30 -11.85
N ASP A 209 16.78 8.96 -13.02
CA ASP A 209 15.56 9.63 -13.44
C ASP A 209 14.39 8.64 -13.53
N LEU A 210 14.63 7.44 -14.05
CA LEU A 210 13.65 6.37 -14.10
C LEU A 210 13.22 5.92 -12.69
N VAL A 211 14.17 5.70 -11.76
CA VAL A 211 13.86 5.33 -10.37
C VAL A 211 13.03 6.43 -9.69
N ILE A 212 13.41 7.70 -9.85
CA ILE A 212 12.67 8.85 -9.31
C ILE A 212 11.25 8.90 -9.88
N PHE A 213 11.09 8.73 -11.20
CA PHE A 213 9.79 8.70 -11.84
C PHE A 213 8.88 7.61 -11.26
N ILE A 214 9.44 6.42 -11.01
CA ILE A 214 8.69 5.27 -10.53
C ILE A 214 8.32 5.41 -9.06
N LEU A 215 9.22 5.95 -8.24
CA LEU A 215 8.91 6.30 -6.86
C LEU A 215 7.82 7.37 -6.79
N ALA A 216 7.85 8.36 -7.68
CA ALA A 216 6.81 9.39 -7.78
C ALA A 216 5.46 8.81 -8.26
N HIS A 217 5.45 7.71 -9.01
CA HIS A 217 4.26 7.09 -9.59
C HIS A 217 4.09 5.63 -9.16
N VAL A 218 4.26 5.34 -7.87
CA VAL A 218 4.23 3.97 -7.32
C VAL A 218 3.00 3.14 -7.71
N ASN A 219 1.85 3.80 -7.93
CA ASN A 219 0.58 3.14 -8.27
C ASN A 219 0.31 3.03 -9.79
N LEU A 220 1.21 3.50 -10.66
CA LEU A 220 1.00 3.57 -12.12
C LEU A 220 0.58 2.23 -12.73
N PHE A 221 1.35 1.18 -12.45
CA PHE A 221 1.07 -0.16 -12.97
C PHE A 221 -0.28 -0.68 -12.47
N THR A 222 -0.59 -0.47 -11.19
CA THR A 222 -1.87 -0.85 -10.60
C THR A 222 -3.04 -0.19 -11.33
N PHE A 223 -2.94 1.10 -11.67
CA PHE A 223 -3.95 1.79 -12.47
C PHE A 223 -4.10 1.22 -13.88
N ILE A 224 -2.99 0.91 -14.56
CA ILE A 224 -3.01 0.27 -15.89
C ILE A 224 -3.76 -1.07 -15.84
N PHE A 225 -3.46 -1.91 -14.84
CA PHE A 225 -4.14 -3.19 -14.65
C PHE A 225 -5.63 -3.02 -14.28
N MET A 226 -5.99 -2.01 -13.49
CA MET A 226 -7.40 -1.68 -13.23
C MET A 226 -8.14 -1.33 -14.52
N VAL A 227 -7.56 -0.50 -15.40
CA VAL A 227 -8.17 -0.16 -16.69
C VAL A 227 -8.35 -1.42 -17.56
N LEU A 228 -7.37 -2.32 -17.58
CA LEU A 228 -7.44 -3.57 -18.33
C LEU A 228 -8.58 -4.49 -17.81
N VAL A 229 -8.72 -4.60 -16.50
CA VAL A 229 -9.84 -5.35 -15.88
C VAL A 229 -11.17 -4.68 -16.18
N LEU A 230 -11.26 -3.35 -16.07
CA LEU A 230 -12.47 -2.60 -16.41
C LEU A 230 -12.88 -2.83 -17.85
N LEU A 231 -11.94 -2.76 -18.81
CA LEU A 231 -12.20 -3.07 -20.21
C LEU A 231 -12.82 -4.46 -20.38
N LEU A 232 -12.22 -5.50 -19.79
CA LEU A 232 -12.75 -6.87 -19.82
C LEU A 232 -14.18 -6.95 -19.24
N THR A 233 -14.44 -6.27 -18.12
CA THR A 233 -15.74 -6.29 -17.46
C THR A 233 -16.83 -5.59 -18.26
N VAL A 234 -16.51 -4.45 -18.88
CA VAL A 234 -17.42 -3.69 -19.74
C VAL A 234 -17.75 -4.49 -21.00
N LEU A 235 -16.75 -5.13 -21.63
CA LEU A 235 -16.98 -5.98 -22.80
C LEU A 235 -17.91 -7.16 -22.49
N LEU A 236 -17.70 -7.85 -21.36
CA LEU A 236 -18.61 -8.93 -20.95
C LEU A 236 -20.01 -8.40 -20.61
N TYR A 237 -20.10 -7.25 -19.92
CA TYR A 237 -21.38 -6.66 -19.56
C TYR A 237 -22.19 -6.24 -20.80
N ALA A 238 -21.54 -5.59 -21.76
CA ALA A 238 -22.13 -5.20 -23.04
C ALA A 238 -22.61 -6.44 -23.82
N LYS A 239 -21.74 -7.45 -23.98
CA LYS A 239 -22.10 -8.74 -24.59
C LYS A 239 -23.32 -9.37 -23.92
N ALA A 240 -23.37 -9.36 -22.58
CA ALA A 240 -24.46 -9.94 -21.84
C ALA A 240 -25.80 -9.17 -21.99
N LYS A 241 -25.74 -7.88 -22.33
CA LYS A 241 -26.91 -7.02 -22.58
C LYS A 241 -27.41 -7.10 -24.02
N THR A 242 -26.51 -7.23 -24.99
CA THR A 242 -26.85 -7.25 -26.43
C THR A 242 -27.21 -8.63 -26.97
N THR A 243 -26.87 -9.71 -26.26
CA THR A 243 -27.19 -11.07 -26.70
C THR A 243 -28.72 -11.28 -26.73
N SER A 244 -29.26 -11.49 -27.94
CA SER A 244 -30.68 -11.77 -28.16
C SER A 244 -31.08 -13.15 -27.65
N LEU A 245 -32.26 -13.25 -27.04
CA LEU A 245 -32.84 -14.51 -26.58
C LEU A 245 -33.62 -15.17 -27.73
N VAL A 246 -32.91 -15.84 -28.63
CA VAL A 246 -33.51 -16.59 -29.74
C VAL A 246 -33.43 -18.08 -29.46
N GLY A 247 -34.54 -18.80 -29.58
CA GLY A 247 -34.59 -20.25 -29.47
C GLY A 247 -36.02 -20.79 -29.39
N ASN A 248 -36.25 -21.97 -29.96
CA ASN A 248 -37.59 -22.57 -30.00
C ASN A 248 -37.96 -23.30 -28.70
N ASN A 249 -36.97 -23.65 -27.87
CA ASN A 249 -37.17 -24.39 -26.63
C ASN A 249 -37.17 -23.45 -25.39
N PRO A 250 -38.28 -23.38 -24.62
CA PRO A 250 -38.37 -22.57 -23.40
C PRO A 250 -37.29 -22.88 -22.36
N ALA A 251 -36.85 -24.14 -22.25
CA ALA A 251 -35.81 -24.54 -21.31
C ALA A 251 -34.43 -23.97 -21.71
N GLN A 252 -34.12 -23.95 -23.00
CA GLN A 252 -32.87 -23.35 -23.51
C GLN A 252 -32.85 -21.83 -23.29
N ILE A 253 -33.98 -21.15 -23.50
CA ILE A 253 -34.11 -19.71 -23.21
C ILE A 253 -33.89 -19.43 -21.71
N ARG A 254 -34.49 -20.22 -20.82
CA ARG A 254 -34.30 -20.08 -19.36
C ARG A 254 -32.83 -20.23 -18.97
N LYS A 255 -32.14 -21.24 -19.53
CA LYS A 255 -30.70 -21.47 -19.30
C LYS A 255 -29.84 -20.29 -19.80
N LEU A 256 -30.12 -19.78 -21.00
CA LEU A 256 -29.42 -18.63 -21.57
C LEU A 256 -29.63 -17.38 -20.71
N LYS A 257 -30.89 -17.09 -20.32
CA LYS A 257 -31.24 -15.95 -19.45
C LYS A 257 -30.52 -16.03 -18.10
N ALA A 258 -30.43 -17.21 -17.50
CA ALA A 258 -29.68 -17.43 -16.26
C ALA A 258 -28.17 -17.17 -16.46
N SER A 259 -27.62 -17.61 -17.59
CA SER A 259 -26.21 -17.36 -17.93
C SER A 259 -25.92 -15.87 -18.11
N LEU A 260 -26.76 -15.12 -18.85
CA LEU A 260 -26.58 -13.68 -19.07
C LEU A 260 -26.77 -12.87 -17.77
N ARG A 261 -27.65 -13.31 -16.86
CA ARG A 261 -27.77 -12.73 -15.52
C ARG A 261 -26.49 -12.94 -14.70
N ARG A 262 -25.92 -14.15 -14.78
CA ARG A 262 -24.65 -14.47 -14.11
C ARG A 262 -23.49 -13.64 -14.67
N ASP A 263 -23.38 -13.52 -16.00
CA ASP A 263 -22.33 -12.74 -16.66
C ASP A 263 -22.40 -11.25 -16.23
N ARG A 264 -23.61 -10.65 -16.19
CA ARG A 264 -23.81 -9.29 -15.66
C ARG A 264 -23.41 -9.15 -14.19
N ARG A 265 -23.82 -10.10 -13.33
CA ARG A 265 -23.45 -10.09 -11.91
C ARG A 265 -21.93 -10.19 -11.73
N THR A 266 -21.26 -11.07 -12.48
CA THR A 266 -19.80 -11.19 -12.46
C THR A 266 -19.14 -9.87 -12.85
N SER A 267 -19.60 -9.21 -13.93
CA SER A 267 -19.07 -7.89 -14.33
C SER A 267 -19.28 -6.83 -13.25
N LEU A 268 -20.46 -6.76 -12.63
CA LEU A 268 -20.77 -5.80 -11.56
C LEU A 268 -19.90 -6.04 -10.31
N LEU A 269 -19.72 -7.30 -9.91
CA LEU A 269 -18.85 -7.65 -8.78
C LEU A 269 -17.38 -7.30 -9.05
N LEU A 270 -16.89 -7.49 -10.28
CA LEU A 270 -15.54 -7.08 -10.65
C LEU A 270 -15.39 -5.55 -10.68
N MET A 271 -16.38 -4.82 -11.21
CA MET A 271 -16.37 -3.35 -11.14
C MET A 271 -16.34 -2.86 -9.69
N ALA A 272 -17.11 -3.48 -8.80
CA ALA A 272 -17.06 -3.17 -7.36
C ALA A 272 -15.68 -3.51 -6.75
N GLY A 273 -15.09 -4.66 -7.12
CA GLY A 273 -13.75 -5.04 -6.69
C GLY A 273 -12.69 -4.04 -7.13
N VAL A 274 -12.72 -3.58 -8.38
CA VAL A 274 -11.83 -2.53 -8.89
C VAL A 274 -12.07 -1.20 -8.18
N ALA A 275 -13.31 -0.82 -7.89
CA ALA A 275 -13.61 0.39 -7.13
C ALA A 275 -13.06 0.34 -5.70
N ILE A 276 -13.15 -0.82 -5.04
CA ILE A 276 -12.52 -1.05 -3.72
C ILE A 276 -11.01 -0.93 -3.83
N THR A 277 -10.38 -1.57 -4.81
CA THR A 277 -8.93 -1.45 -5.04
C THR A 277 -8.52 0.01 -5.28
N ALA A 278 -9.25 0.74 -6.12
CA ALA A 278 -9.01 2.15 -6.41
C ALA A 278 -9.11 3.01 -5.14
N TYR A 279 -10.15 2.79 -4.32
CA TYR A 279 -10.29 3.46 -3.02
C TYR A 279 -9.11 3.15 -2.10
N THR A 280 -8.68 1.88 -2.02
CA THR A 280 -7.56 1.46 -1.18
C THR A 280 -6.24 2.14 -1.58
N VAL A 281 -5.88 2.11 -2.87
CA VAL A 281 -4.58 2.66 -3.32
C VAL A 281 -4.56 4.19 -3.38
N THR A 282 -5.71 4.85 -3.32
CA THR A 282 -5.82 6.33 -3.34
C THR A 282 -6.22 6.89 -1.97
N ARG A 283 -7.50 6.80 -1.60
CA ARG A 283 -8.06 7.44 -0.42
C ARG A 283 -7.62 6.77 0.88
N ALA A 284 -7.63 5.45 0.95
CA ALA A 284 -7.16 4.77 2.16
C ALA A 284 -5.67 5.03 2.39
N ARG A 285 -4.85 4.98 1.33
CA ARG A 285 -3.44 5.38 1.37
C ARG A 285 -3.27 6.82 1.84
N TYR A 286 -4.00 7.77 1.24
CA TYR A 286 -3.94 9.17 1.67
C TYR A 286 -4.26 9.34 3.16
N ILE A 287 -5.33 8.70 3.65
CA ILE A 287 -5.69 8.76 5.08
C ILE A 287 -4.58 8.14 5.95
N PHE A 288 -3.96 7.06 5.49
CA PHE A 288 -2.87 6.42 6.21
C PHE A 288 -1.60 7.29 6.26
N GLU A 289 -1.22 7.87 5.13
CA GLU A 289 0.01 8.66 4.98
C GLU A 289 -0.12 10.10 5.52
N LYS A 290 -1.34 10.65 5.59
CA LYS A 290 -1.61 12.00 6.14
C LYS A 290 -1.20 12.13 7.61
N GLY A 291 -1.09 11.02 8.34
CA GLY A 291 -0.64 11.02 9.74
C GLY A 291 -1.61 11.76 10.68
N VAL A 292 -1.11 12.19 11.83
CA VAL A 292 -1.88 12.96 12.82
C VAL A 292 -1.85 14.44 12.44
N GLU A 293 -3.00 15.08 12.26
CA GLU A 293 -3.05 16.54 12.12
C GLU A 293 -2.86 17.20 13.48
N LEU A 294 -1.89 18.12 13.58
CA LEU A 294 -1.70 18.92 14.78
C LEU A 294 -2.88 19.88 14.97
N THR A 295 -3.37 20.00 16.21
CA THR A 295 -4.34 21.02 16.59
C THR A 295 -3.83 22.40 16.16
N PRO A 296 -4.65 23.25 15.51
CA PRO A 296 -4.24 24.60 15.16
C PRO A 296 -3.73 25.38 16.38
N ALA A 297 -2.76 26.26 16.17
CA ALA A 297 -2.25 27.12 17.23
C ALA A 297 -3.25 28.24 17.51
N GLU A 298 -3.67 28.39 18.76
CA GLU A 298 -4.52 29.49 19.19
C GLU A 298 -3.73 30.81 19.15
N PRO A 299 -4.24 31.85 18.47
CA PRO A 299 -3.50 33.09 18.32
C PRO A 299 -3.40 33.81 19.67
N VAL A 300 -2.17 34.21 20.04
CA VAL A 300 -1.93 35.03 21.23
C VAL A 300 -1.33 36.37 20.85
N THR A 301 -1.78 37.41 21.52
CA THR A 301 -1.31 38.79 21.36
C THR A 301 -0.90 39.36 22.72
N PRO A 302 0.13 40.22 22.79
CA PRO A 302 0.47 40.93 24.01
C PRO A 302 -0.70 41.82 24.47
N ASN A 303 -0.89 41.92 25.79
CA ASN A 303 -1.84 42.82 26.43
C ASN A 303 -1.33 44.28 26.41
N ALA A 304 -2.05 45.19 27.08
CA ALA A 304 -1.67 46.60 27.17
C ALA A 304 -0.27 46.82 27.80
N ASP A 305 0.17 45.92 28.67
CA ASP A 305 1.49 45.96 29.32
C ASP A 305 2.60 45.28 28.49
N GLY A 306 2.29 44.82 27.28
CA GLY A 306 3.23 44.13 26.40
C GLY A 306 3.54 42.69 26.82
N LEU A 307 2.69 42.07 27.64
CA LEU A 307 2.84 40.70 28.13
C LEU A 307 1.80 39.77 27.51
N ILE A 308 2.18 38.52 27.23
CA ILE A 308 1.21 37.47 26.88
C ILE A 308 0.74 36.84 28.19
N VAL A 309 -0.56 36.88 28.43
CA VAL A 309 -1.19 36.40 29.67
C VAL A 309 -2.16 35.28 29.32
N ILE A 310 -1.90 34.08 29.83
CA ILE A 310 -2.74 32.88 29.63
C ILE A 310 -3.31 32.47 31.00
N PRO A 311 -4.63 32.56 31.22
CA PRO A 311 -5.25 32.08 32.45
C PRO A 311 -4.99 30.59 32.68
N LEU A 312 -4.57 30.21 33.88
CA LEU A 312 -4.24 28.81 34.17
C LEU A 312 -5.45 27.88 34.02
N GLU A 313 -6.66 28.39 34.23
CA GLU A 313 -7.92 27.67 33.99
C GLU A 313 -8.02 27.10 32.57
N GLN A 314 -7.42 27.76 31.58
CA GLN A 314 -7.44 27.31 30.18
C GLN A 314 -6.53 26.10 29.94
N VAL A 315 -5.49 25.93 30.76
CA VAL A 315 -4.46 24.89 30.55
C VAL A 315 -4.42 23.86 31.67
N ASN A 316 -5.42 23.86 32.55
CA ASN A 316 -5.50 23.02 33.75
C ASN A 316 -6.20 21.67 33.54
N ASP A 317 -6.72 21.42 32.34
CA ASP A 317 -7.48 20.22 31.97
C ASP A 317 -6.62 18.96 31.73
N GLY A 318 -5.29 19.10 31.81
CA GLY A 318 -4.33 18.02 31.56
C GLY A 318 -4.06 17.74 30.08
N ASN A 319 -4.62 18.53 29.16
CA ASN A 319 -4.38 18.40 27.74
C ASN A 319 -3.22 19.28 27.27
N LEU A 320 -2.69 18.97 26.08
CA LEU A 320 -1.72 19.77 25.37
C LEU A 320 -2.44 20.92 24.66
N HIS A 321 -2.12 22.15 25.08
CA HIS A 321 -2.59 23.39 24.48
C HIS A 321 -1.51 23.94 23.56
N ARG A 322 -1.90 24.44 22.39
CA ARG A 322 -0.98 25.03 21.43
C ARG A 322 -1.36 26.48 21.17
N TYR A 323 -0.37 27.36 21.28
CA TYR A 323 -0.52 28.78 21.02
C TYR A 323 0.43 29.24 19.92
N GLY A 324 0.05 30.31 19.24
CA GLY A 324 0.78 30.90 18.12
C GLY A 324 0.94 32.40 18.30
N TYR A 325 2.19 32.85 18.38
CA TYR A 325 2.54 34.25 18.41
C TYR A 325 3.11 34.67 17.05
N LYS A 326 2.56 35.73 16.47
CA LYS A 326 3.07 36.30 15.22
C LYS A 326 4.15 37.33 15.55
N THR A 327 5.38 37.05 15.17
CA THR A 327 6.53 37.93 15.42
C THR A 327 6.47 39.20 14.57
N THR A 328 7.34 40.17 14.89
CA THR A 328 7.41 41.44 14.15
C THR A 328 7.71 41.28 12.66
N ASP A 329 8.42 40.21 12.27
CA ASP A 329 8.72 39.87 10.87
C ASP A 329 7.67 38.92 10.24
N GLY A 330 6.57 38.65 10.95
CA GLY A 330 5.44 37.88 10.46
C GLY A 330 5.56 36.36 10.60
N THR A 331 6.67 35.85 11.16
CA THR A 331 6.85 34.43 11.45
C THR A 331 5.89 33.97 12.56
N LEU A 332 5.23 32.83 12.36
CA LEU A 332 4.35 32.25 13.37
C LEU A 332 5.18 31.34 14.29
N VAL A 333 5.52 31.84 15.47
CA VAL A 333 6.20 31.07 16.51
C VAL A 333 5.17 30.34 17.35
N ARG A 334 5.23 29.01 17.33
CA ARG A 334 4.30 28.15 18.06
C ARG A 334 4.92 27.64 19.35
N PHE A 335 4.14 27.56 20.41
CA PHE A 335 4.53 26.93 21.67
C PHE A 335 3.39 26.09 22.23
N ILE A 336 3.76 25.13 23.07
CA ILE A 336 2.85 24.20 23.72
C ILE A 336 2.90 24.35 25.24
N VAL A 337 1.75 24.13 25.87
CA VAL A 337 1.57 24.11 27.32
C VAL A 337 0.86 22.81 27.70
N ILE A 338 1.37 22.12 28.70
CA ILE A 338 0.72 20.93 29.28
C ILE A 338 0.90 20.89 30.80
N LYS A 339 -0.16 20.57 31.53
CA LYS A 339 -0.10 20.40 32.99
C LYS A 339 0.72 19.14 33.33
N LYS A 340 1.74 19.28 34.17
CA LYS A 340 2.57 18.16 34.68
C LYS A 340 2.02 17.58 35.96
N SER A 341 1.64 18.46 36.88
CA SER A 341 1.12 18.17 38.21
C SER A 341 0.31 19.38 38.70
N GLU A 342 -0.26 19.32 39.90
CA GLU A 342 -1.17 20.36 40.41
C GLU A 342 -0.67 21.80 40.22
N ASN A 343 0.63 22.05 40.42
CA ASN A 343 1.22 23.39 40.33
C ASN A 343 2.42 23.47 39.38
N ALA A 344 2.55 22.54 38.43
CA ALA A 344 3.68 22.54 37.49
C ALA A 344 3.23 22.36 36.04
N TYR A 345 3.87 23.12 35.15
CA TYR A 345 3.54 23.13 33.72
C TYR A 345 4.78 22.85 32.88
N GLY A 346 4.60 22.07 31.81
CA GLY A 346 5.54 21.94 30.73
C GLY A 346 5.24 23.00 29.69
N VAL A 347 6.16 23.94 29.51
CA VAL A 347 6.04 25.04 28.55
C VAL A 347 7.27 25.03 27.67
N GLY A 348 7.06 24.90 26.36
CA GLY A 348 8.14 24.84 25.39
C GLY A 348 7.67 25.20 24.00
N PHE A 349 8.59 25.54 23.13
CA PHE A 349 8.31 25.74 21.72
C PHE A 349 7.75 24.45 21.10
N ASP A 350 6.87 24.58 20.11
CA ASP A 350 6.36 23.46 19.32
C ASP A 350 7.43 23.01 18.30
N ALA A 351 8.65 22.79 18.82
CA ALA A 351 9.89 22.52 18.12
C ALA A 351 10.93 21.88 19.07
N CYS A 352 11.86 21.07 18.54
CA CYS A 352 13.06 20.63 19.25
C CYS A 352 14.35 20.92 18.47
N ASP A 353 15.48 20.63 19.10
CA ASP A 353 16.82 20.78 18.53
C ASP A 353 17.13 19.74 17.43
N ILE A 354 16.38 18.63 17.38
CA ILE A 354 16.61 17.55 16.40
C ILE A 354 15.69 17.66 15.19
N CYS A 355 14.39 17.85 15.41
CA CYS A 355 13.38 17.82 14.35
C CYS A 355 12.89 19.22 13.92
N GLY A 356 13.43 20.29 14.51
CA GLY A 356 12.99 21.66 14.22
C GLY A 356 11.52 21.87 14.58
N ALA A 357 10.86 22.83 13.92
CA ALA A 357 9.45 23.21 14.14
C ALA A 357 8.43 22.24 13.53
N SER A 358 8.68 20.92 13.66
CA SER A 358 7.76 19.87 13.22
C SER A 358 6.48 19.84 14.07
N GLY A 359 6.62 19.97 15.40
CA GLY A 359 5.54 20.04 16.37
C GLY A 359 5.22 18.73 17.12
N TYR A 360 4.35 18.84 18.12
CA TYR A 360 4.02 17.77 19.06
C TYR A 360 2.51 17.52 19.18
N TYR A 361 2.08 16.28 19.38
CA TYR A 361 0.67 15.99 19.63
C TYR A 361 0.51 15.14 20.89
N GLN A 362 -0.68 15.20 21.48
CA GLN A 362 -1.03 14.37 22.62
C GLN A 362 -1.65 13.05 22.13
N ARG A 363 -1.11 11.93 22.58
CA ARG A 363 -1.60 10.57 22.32
C ARG A 363 -1.98 9.92 23.65
N GLY A 364 -3.22 10.11 24.08
CA GLY A 364 -3.65 9.74 25.44
C GLY A 364 -2.92 10.56 26.50
N ASN A 365 -2.19 9.90 27.41
CA ASN A 365 -1.41 10.56 28.46
C ASN A 365 0.06 10.82 28.07
N GLN A 366 0.36 10.79 26.78
CA GLN A 366 1.71 10.99 26.24
C GLN A 366 1.75 12.21 25.32
N VAL A 367 2.91 12.87 25.26
CA VAL A 367 3.21 13.88 24.25
C VAL A 367 4.22 13.30 23.27
N VAL A 368 4.00 13.45 21.97
CA VAL A 368 4.76 12.76 20.93
C VAL A 368 5.19 13.75 19.85
N CYS A 369 6.46 13.68 19.44
CA CYS A 369 6.94 14.46 18.29
C CYS A 369 6.33 13.92 17.00
N ILE A 370 5.71 14.78 16.18
CA ILE A 370 5.05 14.33 14.95
C ILE A 370 6.02 13.75 13.92
N LEU A 371 7.27 14.21 13.89
CA LEU A 371 8.23 13.80 12.86
C LEU A 371 8.89 12.46 13.18
N CYS A 372 9.38 12.28 14.42
CA CYS A 372 10.18 11.11 14.79
C CYS A 372 9.43 10.08 15.67
N ASP A 373 8.16 10.35 16.02
CA ASP A 373 7.28 9.54 16.88
C ASP A 373 7.88 9.17 18.27
N VAL A 374 8.93 9.89 18.70
CA VAL A 374 9.50 9.71 20.04
C VAL A 374 8.52 10.26 21.07
N VAL A 375 8.21 9.44 22.07
CA VAL A 375 7.35 9.77 23.20
C VAL A 375 8.13 10.58 24.23
N MET A 376 7.61 11.75 24.57
CA MET A 376 8.13 12.64 25.61
C MET A 376 7.53 12.28 26.96
N ASN A 377 8.38 12.27 27.98
CA ASN A 377 7.91 12.25 29.36
C ASN A 377 7.35 13.64 29.69
N ILE A 378 6.07 13.74 30.06
CA ILE A 378 5.41 15.02 30.38
C ILE A 378 6.17 15.78 31.48
N ALA A 379 6.69 15.06 32.48
CA ALA A 379 7.46 15.68 33.57
C ALA A 379 8.72 16.40 33.07
N THR A 380 9.30 15.94 31.94
CA THR A 380 10.52 16.52 31.37
C THR A 380 10.26 17.70 30.44
N ILE A 381 9.03 17.96 29.99
CA ILE A 381 8.74 19.06 29.05
C ILE A 381 9.07 20.40 29.71
N GLY A 382 9.91 21.24 29.09
CA GLY A 382 10.43 22.47 29.71
C GLY A 382 11.85 22.34 30.29
N PHE A 383 12.48 21.17 30.19
CA PHE A 383 13.93 21.01 30.28
C PHE A 383 14.54 20.92 28.87
N SER A 384 15.79 21.35 28.70
CA SER A 384 16.48 21.31 27.40
C SER A 384 16.95 19.89 27.04
N GLY A 385 16.98 19.57 25.74
CA GLY A 385 17.74 18.44 25.20
C GLY A 385 16.97 17.49 24.27
N GLY A 386 17.65 17.04 23.21
CA GLY A 386 17.18 15.97 22.33
C GLY A 386 15.86 16.30 21.63
N CYS A 387 14.92 15.34 21.65
CA CYS A 387 13.58 15.51 21.08
C CYS A 387 12.59 16.22 22.02
N ASN A 388 13.02 16.64 23.21
CA ASN A 388 12.15 17.37 24.13
C ASN A 388 11.87 18.78 23.60
N PRO A 389 10.65 19.33 23.77
CA PRO A 389 10.33 20.69 23.35
C PRO A 389 11.33 21.69 23.93
N VAL A 390 11.86 22.59 23.09
CA VAL A 390 12.81 23.62 23.57
C VAL A 390 12.12 24.46 24.64
N PRO A 391 12.71 24.65 25.83
CA PRO A 391 12.04 25.37 26.92
C PRO A 391 11.72 26.82 26.56
N LEU A 392 10.50 27.25 26.89
CA LEU A 392 10.09 28.65 26.80
C LEU A 392 9.95 29.21 28.22
N LYS A 393 10.62 30.34 28.48
CA LYS A 393 10.59 31.02 29.78
C LYS A 393 9.22 31.65 30.03
N TYR A 394 8.64 31.36 31.19
CA TYR A 394 7.37 31.89 31.67
C TYR A 394 7.44 32.15 33.19
N GLU A 395 6.48 32.93 33.69
CA GLU A 395 6.24 33.18 35.12
C GLU A 395 4.79 32.83 35.45
N ILE A 396 4.50 32.46 36.70
CA ILE A 396 3.12 32.28 37.19
C ILE A 396 2.84 33.38 38.21
N LEU A 397 1.81 34.19 37.97
CA LEU A 397 1.39 35.27 38.85
C LEU A 397 -0.13 35.37 38.86
N ASP A 398 -0.74 35.45 40.05
CA ASP A 398 -2.18 35.67 40.25
C ASP A 398 -3.08 34.79 39.38
N GLY A 399 -2.77 33.49 39.30
CA GLY A 399 -3.55 32.52 38.52
C GLY A 399 -3.34 32.57 37.01
N ASN A 400 -2.34 33.30 36.53
CA ASN A 400 -2.01 33.42 35.11
C ASN A 400 -0.57 32.97 34.81
N MET A 401 -0.38 32.40 33.63
CA MET A 401 0.92 32.19 33.01
C MET A 401 1.30 33.42 32.19
N ILE A 402 2.45 34.02 32.51
CA ILE A 402 2.95 35.23 31.90
C ILE A 402 4.16 34.89 31.03
N ILE A 403 4.11 35.26 29.74
CA ILE A 403 5.17 35.05 28.77
C ILE A 403 5.55 36.40 28.15
N ARG A 404 6.85 36.69 28.11
CA ARG A 404 7.37 37.90 27.45
C ARG A 404 7.53 37.64 25.95
N PRO A 405 6.99 38.49 25.06
CA PRO A 405 7.15 38.35 23.61
C PRO A 405 8.62 38.26 23.18
N THR A 406 9.54 38.90 23.90
CA THR A 406 10.98 38.83 23.64
C THR A 406 11.54 37.42 23.70
N HIS A 407 10.99 36.53 24.54
CA HIS A 407 11.40 35.12 24.60
C HIS A 407 10.98 34.36 23.34
N LEU A 408 9.82 34.70 22.76
CA LEU A 408 9.32 34.09 21.54
C LEU A 408 10.06 34.62 20.30
N GLU A 409 10.33 35.92 20.26
CA GLU A 409 11.13 36.58 19.21
C GLU A 409 12.54 36.00 19.12
N ALA A 410 13.14 35.61 20.24
CA ALA A 410 14.49 35.07 20.29
C ALA A 410 14.64 33.73 19.53
N GLU A 411 13.56 32.95 19.41
CA GLU A 411 13.57 31.60 18.82
C GLU A 411 12.88 31.54 17.45
N LYS A 412 12.51 32.68 16.87
CA LYS A 412 11.78 32.73 15.60
C LYS A 412 12.49 32.10 14.40
N SER A 413 13.82 32.08 14.41
CA SER A 413 14.63 31.44 13.36
C SER A 413 14.35 29.94 13.24
N ARG A 414 13.89 29.30 14.32
CA ARG A 414 13.53 27.86 14.35
C ARG A 414 12.25 27.54 13.57
N PHE A 415 11.44 28.55 13.27
CA PHE A 415 10.15 28.46 12.61
C PHE A 415 10.15 29.02 11.19
N LYS A 416 11.34 29.21 10.59
CA LYS A 416 11.54 29.71 9.23
C LYS A 416 11.89 28.62 8.24
#